data_AF-A0A8T4IE04-F1
#
_entry.id   AF-A0A8T4IE04-F1
#
_cell.length_a   1.000
_cell.length_b   1.000
_cell.length_c   1.000
_cell.angle_alpha   90.00
_cell.angle_beta   90.00
_cell.angle_gamma   90.00
#
_symmetry.space_group_name_H-M   'P 1'
#
loop_
_entity.id
_entity.type
_entity.pdbx_description
1 polymer ?
#
loop_
_entity_poly.entity_id
_entity_poly.type
_entity_poly.pdbx_seq_one_letter_code
_entity_poly.pdbx_strand_id
1 'polypeptide(L)' 'AMTSKSVALGTTAQNMGGIWGDFVEGLYQIIDDDWDYTGTVADNRLKPKLLAATSTTGEPLFVATRQPG' A
#
# COMPACT_ATOMS: atom_id res chain seq x y z
N ALA A 1 -18.70 -4.98 -11.41
CA ALA A 1 -18.83 -6.19 -10.58
C ALA A 1 -18.24 -5.91 -9.20
N MET A 2 -18.79 -6.45 -8.11
CA MET A 2 -18.11 -6.44 -6.80
C MET A 2 -17.15 -7.62 -6.74
N THR A 3 -15.90 -7.38 -6.39
CA THR A 3 -14.89 -8.43 -6.18
C THR A 3 -14.91 -8.90 -4.72
N SER A 4 -14.68 -10.19 -4.48
CA SER A 4 -14.47 -10.74 -3.13
C SER A 4 -13.00 -10.71 -2.70
N LYS A 5 -12.12 -10.18 -3.55
CA LYS A 5 -10.69 -10.08 -3.31
C LYS A 5 -10.40 -9.04 -2.23
N SER A 6 -9.62 -9.40 -1.22
CA SER A 6 -9.20 -8.51 -0.14
C SER A 6 -7.82 -8.90 0.37
N VAL A 7 -6.96 -7.90 0.60
CA VAL A 7 -5.65 -8.08 1.23
C VAL A 7 -5.66 -7.40 2.59
N ALA A 8 -5.18 -8.09 3.62
CA ALA A 8 -5.05 -7.53 4.96
C ALA A 8 -3.79 -6.65 5.04
N LEU A 9 -3.89 -5.51 5.73
CA LEU A 9 -2.74 -4.62 5.91
C LEU A 9 -1.92 -5.03 7.14
N GLY A 10 -0.60 -5.08 7.00
CA GLY A 10 0.36 -5.47 8.02
C GLY A 10 0.67 -6.96 8.08
N THR A 11 0.28 -7.74 7.06
CA THR A 11 0.57 -9.18 6.99
C THR A 11 1.88 -9.48 6.30
N THR A 12 2.30 -8.66 5.35
CA THR A 12 3.60 -8.82 4.70
C THR A 12 4.72 -8.47 5.66
N ALA A 13 5.71 -9.36 5.76
CA ALA A 13 6.89 -9.14 6.60
C ALA A 13 7.66 -7.89 6.13
N GLN A 14 8.28 -7.18 7.08
CA GLN A 14 8.98 -5.92 6.77
C GLN A 14 10.11 -6.10 5.74
N ASN A 15 10.81 -7.23 5.77
CA ASN A 15 11.84 -7.58 4.79
C ASN A 15 11.31 -7.89 3.38
N MET A 16 9.99 -8.09 3.25
CA MET A 16 9.30 -8.33 1.98
C MET A 16 8.53 -7.09 1.49
N GLY A 17 8.77 -5.92 2.10
CA GLY A 17 8.14 -4.65 1.74
C GLY A 17 7.08 -4.15 2.73
N GLY A 18 6.77 -4.91 3.79
CA GLY A 18 5.84 -4.49 4.83
C GLY A 18 4.47 -4.06 4.28
N ILE A 19 3.91 -2.97 4.81
CA ILE A 19 2.63 -2.43 4.36
C ILE A 19 2.60 -2.14 2.85
N TRP A 20 3.74 -1.77 2.23
CA TRP A 20 3.80 -1.56 0.77
C TRP A 20 3.64 -2.88 -0.01
N GLY A 21 4.18 -3.97 0.51
CA GLY A 21 3.99 -5.31 -0.07
C GLY A 21 2.51 -5.70 -0.12
N ASP A 22 1.73 -5.36 0.91
CA ASP A 22 0.29 -5.61 0.92
C ASP A 22 -0.45 -4.82 -0.20
N PHE A 23 -0.01 -3.59 -0.49
CA PHE A 23 -0.57 -2.82 -1.62
C PHE A 23 -0.20 -3.43 -2.98
N VAL A 24 1.05 -3.89 -3.13
CA VAL A 24 1.52 -4.54 -4.35
C VAL A 24 0.77 -5.85 -4.60
N GLU A 25 0.49 -6.63 -3.56
CA GLU A 25 -0.33 -7.84 -3.68
C GLU A 25 -1.75 -7.52 -4.16
N GLY A 26 -2.37 -6.47 -3.61
CA GLY A 26 -3.68 -6.01 -4.05
C GLY A 26 -3.68 -5.51 -5.50
N LEU A 27 -2.61 -4.84 -5.92
CA LEU A 27 -2.40 -4.40 -7.31
C LEU A 27 -2.33 -5.60 -8.26
N TYR A 28 -1.55 -6.62 -7.92
CA TYR A 28 -1.45 -7.84 -8.72
C TYR A 28 -2.82 -8.50 -8.91
N GLN A 29 -3.64 -8.55 -7.86
CA GLN A 29 -4.97 -9.13 -7.93
C GLN A 29 -5.93 -8.41 -8.90
N ILE A 30 -5.73 -7.12 -9.13
CA ILE A 30 -6.54 -6.30 -10.04
C ILE A 30 -6.03 -6.43 -11.49
N ILE A 31 -4.70 -6.39 -11.66
CA ILE A 31 -4.06 -6.56 -12.97
C ILE A 31 -4.30 -7.99 -13.51
N ASP A 32 -4.28 -9.00 -12.64
CA ASP A 32 -4.58 -10.40 -13.00
C ASP A 32 -6.00 -10.57 -13.56
N ASP A 33 -6.95 -9.70 -13.17
CA ASP A 33 -8.29 -9.68 -13.73
C ASP A 33 -8.40 -8.85 -15.03
N ASP A 34 -7.27 -8.34 -15.56
CA ASP A 34 -7.18 -7.48 -16.76
C ASP A 34 -7.83 -6.09 -16.56
N TRP A 35 -7.79 -5.54 -15.33
CA TRP A 35 -8.30 -4.21 -15.00
C TRP A 35 -7.17 -3.18 -14.83
N ASP A 36 -7.40 -1.97 -15.35
CA ASP A 36 -6.51 -0.82 -15.12
C ASP A 36 -6.66 -0.28 -13.69
N TYR A 37 -5.56 -0.29 -12.94
CA TYR A 37 -5.51 0.30 -11.61
C TYR A 37 -5.30 1.83 -11.67
N THR A 38 -6.29 2.58 -11.21
CA THR A 38 -6.26 4.06 -11.24
C THR A 38 -5.96 4.70 -9.87
N GLY A 39 -6.12 3.95 -8.78
CA GLY A 39 -5.82 4.43 -7.44
C GLY A 39 -6.59 3.71 -6.33
N THR A 40 -6.23 4.03 -5.09
CA THR A 40 -6.82 3.46 -3.87
C THR A 40 -7.68 4.47 -3.14
N VAL A 41 -8.93 4.12 -2.88
CA VAL A 41 -9.76 4.86 -1.90
C VAL A 41 -9.40 4.36 -0.51
N ALA A 42 -8.90 5.27 0.33
CA ALA A 42 -8.39 4.94 1.64
C ALA A 42 -9.14 5.65 2.76
N ASP A 43 -9.31 4.93 3.89
CA ASP A 43 -9.77 5.50 5.15
C ASP A 43 -8.70 6.46 5.72
N ASN A 44 -9.13 7.52 6.39
CA ASN A 44 -8.23 8.53 6.96
C ASN A 44 -7.26 7.96 8.01
N ARG A 45 -7.59 6.83 8.64
CA ARG A 45 -6.73 6.09 9.58
C ARG A 45 -5.59 5.34 8.89
N LEU A 46 -5.61 5.20 7.57
CA LEU A 46 -4.50 4.62 6.82
C LEU A 46 -3.28 5.56 6.84
N LYS A 47 -3.50 6.88 6.80
CA LYS A 47 -2.43 7.87 6.68
C LYS A 47 -1.38 7.77 7.81
N PRO A 48 -1.74 7.66 9.10
CA PRO A 48 -0.76 7.42 10.17
C PRO A 48 0.01 6.11 10.01
N LYS A 49 -0.64 5.04 9.53
CA LYS A 49 0.01 3.73 9.32
C LYS A 49 1.07 3.81 8.22
N LEU A 50 0.79 4.53 7.14
CA LEU A 50 1.75 4.76 6.06
C LEU A 50 2.92 5.63 6.51
N LEU A 51 2.65 6.71 7.27
CA LEU A 51 3.72 7.57 7.80
C LEU A 51 4.63 6.85 8.80
N ALA A 52 4.12 5.85 9.50
CA ALA A 52 4.90 5.01 10.40
C ALA A 52 5.61 3.83 9.71
N ALA A 53 5.34 3.59 8.42
CA ALA A 53 5.94 2.48 7.69
C ALA A 53 7.41 2.79 7.35
N THR A 54 8.30 1.90 7.74
CA THR A 54 9.75 2.03 7.53
C THR A 54 10.33 0.87 6.72
N SER A 55 11.39 1.18 5.98
CA SER A 55 12.24 0.21 5.30
C SER A 55 12.96 -0.70 6.31
N THR A 56 13.56 -1.79 5.84
CA THR A 56 14.41 -2.68 6.65
C THR A 56 15.61 -1.96 7.28
N THR A 57 16.01 -0.82 6.71
CA THR A 57 17.06 0.06 7.23
C THR A 57 16.54 1.14 8.19
N GLY A 58 15.23 1.19 8.46
CA GLY A 58 14.59 2.16 9.37
C GLY A 58 14.15 3.47 8.73
N GLU A 59 14.50 3.71 7.47
CA GLU A 59 14.09 4.92 6.74
C GLU A 59 12.57 4.94 6.47
N PRO A 60 11.89 6.10 6.57
CA PRO A 60 10.47 6.20 6.25
C PRO A 60 10.19 5.85 4.79
N LEU A 61 9.24 4.95 4.53
CA LEU A 61 8.86 4.56 3.16
C LEU A 61 8.02 5.62 2.46
N PHE A 62 7.15 6.31 3.20
CA PHE A 62 6.26 7.33 2.68
C PHE A 62 6.58 8.67 3.32
N VAL A 63 7.50 9.42 2.69
CA VAL A 63 7.72 10.82 3.04
C VAL A 63 6.68 11.64 2.30
N ALA A 64 5.89 12.42 3.03
CA ALA A 64 5.05 13.45 2.42
C ALA A 64 5.96 14.57 1.89
N THR A 65 6.56 14.38 0.72
CA THR A 65 7.20 15.46 -0.03
C THR A 65 6.11 16.38 -0.54
N ARG A 66 5.75 17.38 0.28
CA ARG A 66 5.07 18.56 -0.23
C ARG A 66 6.08 19.30 -1.11
N GLN A 67 6.04 19.09 -2.41
CA GLN A 67 6.68 20.01 -3.33
C GLN A 67 5.87 21.30 -3.29
N PRO A 68 6.42 22.42 -2.78
CA PRO A 68 5.73 23.70 -2.88
C PRO A 68 5.70 24.06 -4.37
N GLY A 69 4.49 24.11 -4.92
CA GLY A 69 4.24 24.75 -6.21
C GLY A 69 4.32 26.27 -6.09
#